data_AF-A0AAD5T6K3-F1
#
_entry.id   AF-A0AAD5T6K3-F1
#
_cell.length_a   1.000
_cell.length_b   1.000
_cell.length_c   1.000
_cell.angle_alpha   90.00
_cell.angle_beta   90.00
_cell.angle_gamma   90.00
#
_symmetry.space_group_name_H-M   'P 1'
#
loop_
_entity.id
_entity.type
_entity.pdbx_description
1 polymer ?
#
loop_
_entity_poly.entity_id
_entity_poly.type
_entity_poly.pdbx_seq_one_letter_code
_entity_poly.pdbx_strand_id
1 'polypeptide(L)'
;MSLASLNSSISASETQAIIEALAAKVRFNYVLQDKADAIAKAIETALAEGKYENLTGEKLSEAVTSDLRSVNGDKHLKLVFSPKHVIEEEPPKDLTKKYNSDGDEVDDEGKVVEQEGSAVVDANMLSFHEFCSYNGHGVAGVEILPGNIGFLTLTMIGPPGLVEPFWASAMTLLQHTNAIIVDLRKNSGGAGSGGLLSYFMSGRKHYKSMFWVPENVTSKDYTLETVSGPRYNDSNPDTPKRPVYILTSSKTFSSAEAFTFFMLDLELGQTVGETTSGGGHPCAFVRAGHDHFEASISVGRTFSPKTGLGWEKIGVPPTVPCAAGDAKDVAHLLCLKTVEARLAALQPPALTKAMAKLLPTVEEVRKSLDAKVGHATRAAGTPVKKTTTTTTTTTKSLSPQGLLTTTTKSSIITDYQNIA
;
A
#
# COMPACT_ATOMS: atom_id res chain seq x y z
N MET A 1 -9.51 -6.21 33.88
CA MET A 1 -9.93 -7.62 33.66
C MET A 1 -8.78 -8.55 34.03
N SER A 2 -9.06 -9.77 34.47
CA SER A 2 -8.02 -10.80 34.65
C SER A 2 -7.87 -11.60 33.35
N LEU A 3 -6.74 -12.29 33.18
CA LEU A 3 -6.50 -13.17 32.02
C LEU A 3 -7.56 -14.28 31.86
N ALA A 4 -8.31 -14.60 32.92
CA ALA A 4 -9.38 -15.61 32.86
C ALA A 4 -10.62 -15.13 32.10
N SER A 5 -10.95 -13.83 32.12
CA SER A 5 -12.14 -13.30 31.41
C SER A 5 -11.91 -13.04 29.92
N LEU A 6 -10.70 -13.28 29.41
CA LEU A 6 -10.37 -13.17 27.99
C LEU A 6 -10.50 -14.50 27.24
N ASN A 7 -10.53 -15.61 27.99
CA ASN A 7 -10.60 -16.98 27.46
C ASN A 7 -11.98 -17.63 27.64
N SER A 8 -12.99 -16.89 28.10
CA SER A 8 -14.38 -17.36 28.10
C SER A 8 -14.93 -17.43 26.67
N SER A 9 -15.72 -18.47 26.39
CA SER A 9 -16.51 -18.56 25.16
C SER A 9 -17.56 -17.44 25.13
N ILE A 10 -17.78 -16.85 23.96
CA ILE A 10 -18.89 -15.93 23.72
C ILE A 10 -20.19 -16.76 23.76
N SER A 11 -21.27 -16.24 24.37
CA SER A 11 -22.55 -16.94 24.41
C SER A 11 -23.20 -17.04 23.02
N ALA A 12 -24.11 -18.00 22.84
CA ALA A 12 -24.85 -18.13 21.59
C ALA A 12 -25.65 -16.86 21.24
N SER A 13 -26.25 -16.21 22.25
CA SER A 13 -27.00 -14.95 22.07
C SER A 13 -26.12 -13.76 21.69
N GLU A 14 -24.94 -13.62 22.30
CA GLU A 14 -23.97 -12.57 21.92
C GLU A 14 -23.43 -12.84 20.51
N THR A 15 -23.11 -14.10 20.21
CA THR A 15 -22.65 -14.52 18.88
C THR A 15 -23.69 -14.20 17.81
N GLN A 16 -24.96 -14.51 18.05
CA GLN A 16 -26.05 -14.16 17.14
C GLN A 16 -26.14 -12.63 16.92
N ALA A 17 -26.15 -11.83 17.99
CA ALA A 17 -26.21 -10.38 17.90
C ALA A 17 -25.01 -9.77 17.12
N ILE A 18 -23.80 -10.32 17.29
CA ILE A 18 -22.60 -9.92 16.55
C ILE A 18 -22.79 -10.18 15.05
N ILE A 19 -23.23 -11.38 14.68
CA ILE A 19 -23.39 -11.77 13.27
C ILE A 19 -24.52 -10.98 12.59
N GLU A 20 -25.67 -10.79 13.26
CA GLU A 20 -26.79 -10.01 12.71
C GLU A 20 -26.40 -8.54 12.48
N ALA A 21 -25.74 -7.91 13.47
CA ALA A 21 -25.26 -6.53 13.35
C ALA A 21 -24.18 -6.39 12.26
N LEU A 22 -23.25 -7.35 12.17
CA LEU A 22 -22.22 -7.40 11.15
C LEU A 22 -22.81 -7.58 9.75
N ALA A 23 -23.74 -8.51 9.57
CA ALA A 23 -24.40 -8.79 8.29
C ALA A 23 -25.16 -7.55 7.78
N ALA A 24 -25.90 -6.85 8.65
CA ALA A 24 -26.56 -5.60 8.32
C ALA A 24 -25.56 -4.50 7.90
N LYS A 25 -24.46 -4.33 8.65
CA LYS A 25 -23.41 -3.33 8.33
C LYS A 25 -22.66 -3.66 7.04
N VAL A 26 -22.42 -4.94 6.72
CA VAL A 26 -21.83 -5.37 5.46
C VAL A 26 -22.76 -5.05 4.28
N ARG A 27 -24.05 -5.41 4.37
CA ARG A 27 -25.04 -5.06 3.32
C ARG A 27 -25.05 -3.57 3.00
N PHE A 28 -25.10 -2.73 4.04
CA PHE A 28 -25.23 -1.29 3.86
C PHE A 28 -23.94 -0.62 3.37
N ASN A 29 -22.78 -1.01 3.88
CA ASN A 29 -21.53 -0.24 3.67
C ASN A 29 -20.55 -0.87 2.67
N TYR A 30 -20.66 -2.16 2.33
CA TYR A 30 -19.60 -2.84 1.58
C TYR A 30 -19.51 -2.34 0.13
N VAL A 31 -18.27 -2.04 -0.30
CA VAL A 31 -17.97 -1.38 -1.58
C VAL A 31 -18.46 -2.13 -2.81
N LEU A 32 -18.47 -3.48 -2.78
CA LEU A 32 -19.03 -4.30 -3.85
C LEU A 32 -20.48 -4.68 -3.50
N GLN A 33 -21.40 -3.77 -3.78
CA GLN A 33 -22.84 -3.92 -3.49
C GLN A 33 -23.45 -5.17 -4.15
N ASP A 34 -22.95 -5.59 -5.31
CA ASP A 34 -23.32 -6.86 -5.97
C ASP A 34 -22.96 -8.12 -5.16
N LYS A 35 -22.03 -7.99 -4.19
CA LYS A 35 -21.55 -9.09 -3.33
C LYS A 35 -21.96 -8.94 -1.87
N ALA A 36 -22.39 -7.76 -1.43
CA ALA A 36 -22.66 -7.46 -0.02
C ALA A 36 -23.67 -8.45 0.60
N ASP A 37 -24.76 -8.76 -0.11
CA ASP A 37 -25.74 -9.77 0.31
C ASP A 37 -25.18 -11.20 0.36
N ALA A 38 -24.33 -11.59 -0.60
CA ALA A 38 -23.72 -12.92 -0.62
C ALA A 38 -22.76 -13.12 0.56
N ILE A 39 -22.05 -12.07 0.96
CA ILE A 39 -21.15 -12.05 2.12
C ILE A 39 -21.93 -12.16 3.42
N ALA A 40 -22.95 -11.31 3.59
CA ALA A 40 -23.81 -11.31 4.75
C ALA A 40 -24.52 -12.67 4.92
N LYS A 41 -25.05 -13.22 3.82
CA LYS A 41 -25.67 -14.55 3.82
C LYS A 41 -24.70 -15.68 4.16
N ALA A 42 -23.42 -15.58 3.78
CA ALA A 42 -22.43 -16.60 4.11
C ALA A 42 -22.24 -16.71 5.64
N ILE A 43 -22.09 -15.58 6.34
CA ILE A 43 -21.94 -15.58 7.81
C ILE A 43 -23.24 -15.92 8.54
N GLU A 44 -24.41 -15.53 8.03
CA GLU A 44 -25.72 -15.93 8.57
C GLU A 44 -25.97 -17.44 8.42
N THR A 45 -25.59 -18.03 7.28
CA THR A 45 -25.71 -19.47 7.04
C THR A 45 -24.79 -20.25 7.98
N ALA A 46 -23.53 -19.82 8.11
CA ALA A 46 -22.57 -20.42 9.04
C ALA A 46 -23.04 -20.36 10.51
N LEU A 47 -23.70 -19.26 10.92
CA LEU A 47 -24.34 -19.16 12.24
C LEU A 47 -25.48 -20.18 12.38
N ALA A 48 -26.38 -20.27 11.40
CA ALA A 48 -27.52 -21.19 11.43
C ALA A 48 -27.11 -22.67 11.40
N GLU A 49 -25.93 -22.98 10.85
CA GLU A 49 -25.30 -24.30 10.87
C GLU A 49 -24.52 -24.60 12.18
N GLY A 50 -24.52 -23.69 13.16
CA GLY A 50 -23.86 -23.87 14.46
C GLY A 50 -22.33 -23.70 14.42
N LYS A 51 -21.75 -23.22 13.31
CA LYS A 51 -20.28 -23.15 13.11
C LYS A 51 -19.55 -22.28 14.14
N TYR A 52 -20.26 -21.34 14.75
CA TYR A 52 -19.71 -20.35 15.68
C TYR A 52 -19.94 -20.67 17.17
N GLU A 53 -20.55 -21.82 17.48
CA GLU A 53 -20.87 -22.19 18.86
C GLU A 53 -19.62 -22.39 19.73
N ASN A 54 -19.69 -21.91 20.98
CA ASN A 54 -18.68 -22.10 22.03
C ASN A 54 -17.26 -21.59 21.70
N LEU A 55 -17.13 -20.67 20.73
CA LEU A 55 -15.84 -20.06 20.37
C LEU A 55 -15.43 -18.96 21.38
N THR A 56 -14.13 -18.86 21.66
CA THR A 56 -13.55 -17.68 22.31
C THR A 56 -13.56 -16.49 21.34
N GLY A 57 -13.43 -15.27 21.86
CA GLY A 57 -13.55 -14.07 21.01
C GLY A 57 -12.55 -14.03 19.84
N GLU A 58 -11.31 -14.43 20.08
CA GLU A 58 -10.28 -14.60 19.04
C GLU A 58 -10.70 -15.61 17.97
N LYS A 59 -11.14 -16.81 18.36
CA LYS A 59 -11.56 -17.87 17.43
C LYS A 59 -12.81 -17.50 16.64
N LEU A 60 -13.75 -16.78 17.25
CA LEU A 60 -14.92 -16.23 16.57
C LEU A 60 -14.48 -15.20 15.52
N SER A 61 -13.58 -14.28 15.89
CA SER A 61 -13.00 -13.29 14.98
C SER A 61 -12.33 -13.94 13.76
N GLU A 62 -11.56 -15.02 13.96
CA GLU A 62 -10.91 -15.79 12.90
C GLU A 62 -11.91 -16.52 11.99
N ALA A 63 -12.85 -17.27 12.57
CA ALA A 63 -13.83 -18.05 11.83
C ALA A 63 -14.75 -17.16 10.98
N VAL A 64 -15.29 -16.11 11.57
CA VAL A 64 -16.15 -15.14 10.86
C VAL A 64 -15.37 -14.40 9.79
N THR A 65 -14.09 -14.06 10.02
CA THR A 65 -13.25 -13.43 9.00
C THR A 65 -12.97 -14.36 7.82
N SER A 66 -12.81 -15.66 8.05
CA SER A 66 -12.70 -16.64 6.96
C SER A 66 -13.96 -16.65 6.09
N ASP A 67 -15.14 -16.67 6.72
CA ASP A 67 -16.42 -16.78 6.01
C ASP A 67 -16.81 -15.46 5.32
N LEU A 68 -16.55 -14.31 5.95
CA LEU A 68 -16.65 -12.98 5.32
C LEU A 68 -15.86 -12.91 4.01
N ARG A 69 -14.69 -13.56 3.93
CA ARG A 69 -13.78 -13.49 2.79
C ARG A 69 -14.06 -14.53 1.70
N SER A 70 -14.76 -15.61 2.05
CA SER A 70 -14.97 -16.79 1.20
C SER A 70 -15.47 -16.48 -0.22
N VAL A 71 -16.34 -15.46 -0.38
CA VAL A 71 -16.96 -15.09 -1.66
C VAL A 71 -16.32 -13.88 -2.37
N ASN A 72 -15.34 -13.22 -1.74
CA ASN A 72 -14.77 -11.96 -2.26
C ASN A 72 -13.23 -11.90 -2.31
N GLY A 73 -12.51 -12.62 -1.45
CA GLY A 73 -11.04 -12.53 -1.32
C GLY A 73 -10.50 -11.19 -0.81
N ASP A 74 -11.35 -10.33 -0.26
CA ASP A 74 -11.02 -9.00 0.26
C ASP A 74 -10.21 -9.11 1.56
N LYS A 75 -8.97 -8.59 1.54
CA LYS A 75 -8.04 -8.72 2.66
C LYS A 75 -8.23 -7.64 3.73
N HIS A 76 -9.03 -6.61 3.47
CA HIS A 76 -9.41 -5.59 4.43
C HIS A 76 -10.65 -5.98 5.23
N LEU A 77 -11.66 -6.59 4.59
CA LEU A 77 -12.87 -7.07 5.25
C LEU A 77 -12.57 -8.10 6.35
N LYS A 78 -12.91 -7.83 7.61
CA LYS A 78 -12.71 -8.76 8.76
C LYS A 78 -13.55 -8.39 9.98
N LEU A 79 -13.79 -9.38 10.83
CA LEU A 79 -14.13 -9.16 12.24
C LEU A 79 -12.82 -9.07 13.05
N VAL A 80 -12.79 -8.20 14.06
CA VAL A 80 -11.67 -7.97 14.97
C VAL A 80 -12.18 -8.07 16.41
N PHE A 81 -11.58 -8.97 17.19
CA PHE A 81 -11.77 -9.05 18.64
C PHE A 81 -10.77 -8.14 19.37
N SER A 82 -11.24 -7.42 20.39
CA SER A 82 -10.42 -6.61 21.28
C SER A 82 -10.57 -7.08 22.74
N PRO A 83 -9.47 -7.27 23.50
CA PRO A 83 -9.53 -7.57 24.93
C PRO A 83 -9.95 -6.38 25.79
N LYS A 84 -9.90 -5.16 25.24
CA LYS A 84 -10.44 -3.93 25.85
C LYS A 84 -11.83 -3.66 25.26
N HIS A 85 -12.71 -2.96 25.99
CA HIS A 85 -13.95 -2.49 25.39
C HIS A 85 -13.67 -1.60 24.17
N VAL A 86 -14.29 -1.95 23.04
CA VAL A 86 -14.51 -1.08 21.89
C VAL A 86 -15.55 -0.06 22.34
N ILE A 87 -15.06 1.11 22.78
CA ILE A 87 -15.94 2.23 23.11
C ILE A 87 -16.64 2.64 21.82
N GLU A 88 -17.96 2.75 21.86
CA GLU A 88 -18.73 3.38 20.79
C GLU A 88 -18.52 4.90 20.88
N GLU A 89 -17.39 5.36 20.35
CA GLU A 89 -17.24 6.75 19.94
C GLU A 89 -18.08 7.00 18.67
N GLU A 90 -18.21 8.27 18.29
CA GLU A 90 -19.05 8.73 17.17
C GLU A 90 -18.85 7.91 15.88
N PRO A 91 -19.88 7.82 15.01
CA PRO A 91 -19.77 7.06 13.77
C PRO A 91 -18.47 7.40 13.03
N PRO A 92 -17.70 6.38 12.60
CA PRO A 92 -16.30 6.53 12.20
C PRO A 92 -16.10 7.70 11.25
N LYS A 93 -15.01 8.46 11.40
CA LYS A 93 -14.78 9.66 10.59
C LYS A 93 -14.85 9.38 9.08
N ASP A 94 -14.41 8.22 8.63
CA ASP A 94 -14.51 7.79 7.22
C ASP A 94 -15.94 7.44 6.74
N LEU A 95 -16.95 7.49 7.63
CA LEU A 95 -18.39 7.35 7.36
C LEU A 95 -19.19 8.61 7.73
N THR A 96 -18.53 9.67 8.20
CA THR A 96 -19.16 10.96 8.57
C THR A 96 -18.58 12.15 7.82
N LYS A 97 -17.46 11.96 7.12
CA LYS A 97 -16.88 12.95 6.20
C LYS A 97 -17.89 13.43 5.17
N LYS A 98 -17.94 14.74 5.01
CA LYS A 98 -18.72 15.42 3.98
C LYS A 98 -17.79 15.86 2.86
N TYR A 99 -18.32 15.88 1.65
CA TYR A 99 -17.58 16.27 0.46
C TYR A 99 -18.41 17.26 -0.36
N ASN A 100 -17.77 18.27 -0.92
CA ASN A 100 -18.42 19.21 -1.85
C ASN A 100 -18.62 18.57 -3.24
N SER A 101 -19.27 19.29 -4.16
CA SER A 101 -19.45 18.87 -5.56
C SER A 101 -18.15 18.61 -6.31
N ASP A 102 -17.04 19.18 -5.86
CA ASP A 102 -15.71 19.01 -6.44
C ASP A 102 -14.96 17.82 -5.83
N GLY A 103 -15.50 17.14 -4.81
CA GLY A 103 -14.85 16.00 -4.15
C GLY A 103 -13.73 16.38 -3.17
N ASP A 104 -13.69 17.64 -2.73
CA ASP A 104 -12.86 18.05 -1.60
C ASP A 104 -13.64 17.84 -0.29
N GLU A 105 -12.94 17.41 0.77
CA GLU A 105 -13.52 17.20 2.11
C GLU A 105 -13.96 18.55 2.72
N VAL A 106 -15.13 18.60 3.35
CA VAL A 106 -15.68 19.81 3.98
C VAL A 106 -16.13 19.60 5.41
N ASP A 107 -16.07 20.67 6.20
CA ASP A 107 -16.59 20.72 7.57
C ASP A 107 -18.12 20.83 7.62
N ASP A 108 -18.68 20.89 8.83
CA ASP A 108 -20.13 21.07 9.04
C ASP A 108 -20.69 22.41 8.53
N GLU A 109 -19.81 23.40 8.30
CA GLU A 109 -20.14 24.71 7.74
C GLU A 109 -20.00 24.74 6.20
N GLY A 110 -19.54 23.65 5.59
CA GLY A 110 -19.32 23.51 4.14
C GLY A 110 -18.01 24.12 3.64
N LYS A 111 -17.08 24.49 4.52
CA LYS A 111 -15.74 24.97 4.14
C LYS A 111 -14.83 23.80 3.84
N VAL A 112 -13.95 23.94 2.85
CA VAL A 112 -12.95 22.92 2.53
C VAL A 112 -12.01 22.72 3.72
N VAL A 113 -11.92 21.48 4.20
CA VAL A 113 -10.94 21.06 5.19
C VAL A 113 -9.58 21.06 4.49
N GLU A 114 -8.70 21.98 4.88
CA GLU A 114 -7.32 21.93 4.41
C GLU A 114 -6.67 20.63 4.88
N GLN A 115 -6.05 19.89 3.95
CA GLN A 115 -5.22 18.72 4.26
C GLN A 115 -3.88 19.18 4.86
N GLU A 116 -3.93 19.89 6.00
CA GLU A 116 -2.75 20.21 6.79
C GLU A 116 -2.10 18.90 7.26
N GLY A 117 -0.78 18.80 7.14
CA GLY A 117 0.01 17.61 7.49
C GLY A 117 0.07 17.30 9.00
N SER A 118 -0.80 17.89 9.82
CA SER A 118 -0.77 17.86 11.28
C SER A 118 -2.17 17.60 11.86
N ALA A 119 -2.58 16.33 11.90
CA ALA A 119 -3.82 15.94 12.56
C ALA A 119 -3.71 16.09 14.10
N VAL A 120 -4.66 16.82 14.69
CA VAL A 120 -4.90 16.87 16.13
C VAL A 120 -5.10 15.45 16.67
N VAL A 121 -4.46 15.13 17.81
CA VAL A 121 -4.54 13.79 18.42
C VAL A 121 -5.86 13.64 19.17
N ASP A 122 -6.79 12.91 18.54
CA ASP A 122 -8.07 12.52 19.11
C ASP A 122 -7.95 11.38 20.15
N ALA A 123 -8.99 11.12 20.94
CA ALA A 123 -9.04 10.00 21.89
C ALA A 123 -8.89 8.64 21.18
N ASN A 124 -9.59 8.46 20.05
CA ASN A 124 -9.40 7.34 19.12
C ASN A 124 -7.95 7.20 18.62
N MET A 125 -7.20 8.31 18.51
CA MET A 125 -5.79 8.30 18.12
C MET A 125 -4.84 7.97 19.28
N LEU A 126 -5.29 7.88 20.53
CA LEU A 126 -4.41 7.57 21.66
C LEU A 126 -3.83 6.15 21.55
N SER A 127 -4.67 5.18 21.20
CA SER A 127 -4.25 3.79 20.94
C SER A 127 -3.35 3.69 19.71
N PHE A 128 -3.60 4.49 18.67
CA PHE A 128 -2.80 4.50 17.46
C PHE A 128 -1.48 5.27 17.63
N HIS A 129 -1.43 6.25 18.53
CA HIS A 129 -0.23 6.94 18.99
C HIS A 129 0.66 5.98 19.82
N GLU A 130 0.10 5.22 20.76
CA GLU A 130 0.82 4.14 21.45
C GLU A 130 1.38 3.12 20.45
N PHE A 131 0.57 2.70 19.46
CA PHE A 131 1.00 1.81 18.39
C PHE A 131 2.13 2.41 17.53
N CYS A 132 2.02 3.68 17.11
CA CYS A 132 3.07 4.40 16.39
C CYS A 132 4.36 4.41 17.22
N SER A 133 4.29 4.84 18.48
CA SER A 133 5.42 4.93 19.40
C SER A 133 6.12 3.58 19.60
N TYR A 134 5.36 2.51 19.85
CA TYR A 134 5.89 1.14 19.97
C TYR A 134 6.61 0.67 18.69
N ASN A 135 6.14 1.10 17.52
CA ASN A 135 6.74 0.78 16.22
C ASN A 135 7.77 1.83 15.73
N GLY A 136 8.29 2.68 16.61
CA GLY A 136 9.30 3.70 16.25
C GLY A 136 8.79 4.74 15.25
N HIS A 137 7.50 5.06 15.32
CA HIS A 137 6.76 5.90 14.35
C HIS A 137 6.89 5.42 12.90
N GLY A 138 7.14 4.11 12.75
CA GLY A 138 7.32 3.43 11.47
C GLY A 138 8.72 3.51 10.88
N VAL A 139 9.64 4.33 11.40
CA VAL A 139 11.02 4.40 10.91
C VAL A 139 11.89 3.38 11.65
N ALA A 140 11.97 2.17 11.11
CA ALA A 140 12.71 1.06 11.73
C ALA A 140 14.22 1.09 11.47
N GLY A 141 14.70 1.91 10.53
CA GLY A 141 16.13 2.07 10.28
C GLY A 141 16.46 3.04 9.15
N VAL A 142 17.60 3.73 9.30
CA VAL A 142 18.20 4.62 8.30
C VAL A 142 19.67 4.26 8.18
N GLU A 143 20.11 3.89 6.98
CA GLU A 143 21.48 3.44 6.69
C GLU A 143 22.01 4.12 5.41
N ILE A 144 23.32 4.41 5.38
CA ILE A 144 24.02 4.83 4.16
C ILE A 144 24.88 3.66 3.69
N LEU A 145 24.38 2.94 2.68
CA LEU A 145 25.07 1.81 2.07
C LEU A 145 26.28 2.29 1.25
N PRO A 146 27.27 1.41 1.02
CA PRO A 146 28.37 1.65 0.08
C PRO A 146 27.89 2.21 -1.27
N GLY A 147 28.65 3.16 -1.81
CA GLY A 147 28.24 3.95 -2.99
C GLY A 147 27.42 5.21 -2.66
N ASN A 148 27.27 5.56 -1.37
CA ASN A 148 26.41 6.66 -0.88
C ASN A 148 24.95 6.44 -1.32
N ILE A 149 24.44 5.24 -1.05
CA ILE A 149 23.06 4.84 -1.36
C ILE A 149 22.26 4.86 -0.05
N GLY A 150 21.18 5.62 -0.01
CA GLY A 150 20.30 5.68 1.14
C GLY A 150 19.47 4.41 1.28
N PHE A 151 19.29 3.91 2.50
CA PHE A 151 18.42 2.78 2.79
C PHE A 151 17.51 3.14 3.97
N LEU A 152 16.21 3.27 3.69
CA LEU A 152 15.17 3.64 4.63
C LEU A 152 14.24 2.44 4.85
N THR A 153 14.17 1.91 6.07
CA THR A 153 13.24 0.82 6.41
C THR A 153 12.00 1.39 7.06
N LEU A 154 10.83 1.17 6.45
CA LEU A 154 9.55 1.57 7.03
C LEU A 154 8.69 0.34 7.38
N THR A 155 8.29 0.19 8.64
CA THR A 155 7.41 -0.90 9.11
C THR A 155 5.93 -0.55 9.09
N MET A 156 5.59 0.74 9.06
CA MET A 156 4.24 1.26 8.83
C MET A 156 4.34 2.60 8.11
N ILE A 157 3.22 3.07 7.55
CA ILE A 157 3.04 4.48 7.16
C ILE A 157 1.93 5.02 8.07
N GLY A 158 2.22 6.05 8.86
CA GLY A 158 1.30 6.60 9.85
C GLY A 158 0.61 7.89 9.39
N PRO A 159 -0.35 8.40 10.18
CA PRO A 159 -0.96 9.71 9.97
C PRO A 159 0.13 10.78 10.07
N PRO A 160 0.25 11.73 9.11
CA PRO A 160 1.36 12.67 9.06
C PRO A 160 1.63 13.40 10.40
N GLY A 161 0.58 13.86 11.10
CA GLY A 161 0.71 14.53 12.40
C GLY A 161 1.37 13.71 13.53
N LEU A 162 1.56 12.39 13.36
CA LEU A 162 2.28 11.54 14.31
C LEU A 162 3.68 11.13 13.82
N VAL A 163 3.91 11.00 12.52
CA VAL A 163 5.11 10.33 11.96
C VAL A 163 5.99 11.22 11.08
N GLU A 164 5.47 12.37 10.62
CA GLU A 164 6.16 13.24 9.67
C GLU A 164 7.49 13.81 10.19
N PRO A 165 7.66 14.18 11.48
CA PRO A 165 8.96 14.58 12.02
C PRO A 165 10.05 13.49 11.92
N PHE A 166 9.66 12.21 11.93
CA PHE A 166 10.58 11.08 11.78
C PHE A 166 10.97 10.88 10.32
N TRP A 167 10.04 11.10 9.38
CA TRP A 167 10.34 11.16 7.94
C TRP A 167 11.27 12.32 7.61
N ALA A 168 11.00 13.52 8.14
CA ALA A 168 11.86 14.70 8.02
C ALA A 168 13.29 14.43 8.52
N SER A 169 13.42 13.76 9.67
CA SER A 169 14.71 13.38 10.26
C SER A 169 15.47 12.38 9.40
N ALA A 170 14.78 11.36 8.88
CA ALA A 170 15.37 10.40 7.95
C ALA A 170 15.82 11.08 6.64
N MET A 171 14.98 11.94 6.06
CA MET A 171 15.31 12.67 4.84
C MET A 171 16.47 13.65 5.04
N THR A 172 16.65 14.22 6.22
CA THR A 172 17.81 15.07 6.55
C THR A 172 19.14 14.33 6.38
N LEU A 173 19.19 13.03 6.70
CA LEU A 173 20.35 12.17 6.47
C LEU A 173 20.45 11.68 5.02
N LEU A 174 19.31 11.42 4.38
CA LEU A 174 19.24 10.74 3.08
C LEU A 174 19.30 11.68 1.87
N GLN A 175 18.93 12.97 2.01
CA GLN A 175 18.79 13.96 0.93
C GLN A 175 20.05 14.23 0.09
N HIS A 176 21.22 13.74 0.47
CA HIS A 176 22.49 13.89 -0.28
C HIS A 176 23.08 12.55 -0.74
N THR A 177 22.31 11.47 -0.62
CA THR A 177 22.63 10.18 -1.26
C THR A 177 22.50 10.26 -2.78
N ASN A 178 23.12 9.32 -3.49
CA ASN A 178 23.08 9.23 -4.95
C ASN A 178 21.79 8.57 -5.47
N ALA A 179 21.24 7.63 -4.71
CA ALA A 179 19.94 6.99 -4.89
C ALA A 179 19.42 6.56 -3.51
N ILE A 180 18.12 6.33 -3.37
CA ILE A 180 17.49 5.85 -2.14
C ILE A 180 16.70 4.57 -2.38
N ILE A 181 16.78 3.65 -1.43
CA ILE A 181 16.01 2.41 -1.35
C ILE A 181 15.06 2.52 -0.15
N VAL A 182 13.76 2.37 -0.38
CA VAL A 182 12.71 2.35 0.65
C VAL A 182 12.23 0.92 0.84
N ASP A 183 12.54 0.29 1.97
CA ASP A 183 12.16 -1.08 2.27
C ASP A 183 10.77 -1.14 2.90
N LEU A 184 9.80 -1.65 2.13
CA LEU A 184 8.42 -1.88 2.54
C LEU A 184 8.06 -3.38 2.64
N ARG A 185 9.05 -4.29 2.57
CA ARG A 185 8.83 -5.75 2.55
C ARG A 185 8.15 -6.29 3.81
N LYS A 186 8.17 -5.53 4.91
CA LYS A 186 7.51 -5.86 6.18
C LYS A 186 6.41 -4.86 6.57
N ASN A 187 6.02 -3.98 5.65
CA ASN A 187 5.11 -2.87 5.92
C ASN A 187 3.65 -3.24 5.62
N SER A 188 2.82 -3.38 6.66
CA SER A 188 1.40 -3.70 6.51
C SER A 188 0.50 -2.47 6.24
N GLY A 189 1.09 -1.30 5.99
CA GLY A 189 0.39 -0.07 5.66
C GLY A 189 0.11 0.82 6.87
N GLY A 190 -1.15 1.22 7.04
CA GLY A 190 -1.59 2.28 7.95
C GLY A 190 -2.28 3.42 7.19
N ALA A 191 -1.89 4.68 7.41
CA ALA A 191 -2.46 5.87 6.79
C ALA A 191 -1.37 6.75 6.12
N GLY A 192 -1.74 7.89 5.53
CA GLY A 192 -0.78 8.96 5.23
C GLY A 192 0.14 8.79 4.00
N SER A 193 -0.20 7.92 3.03
CA SER A 193 0.61 7.69 1.82
C SER A 193 0.98 8.97 1.06
N GLY A 194 0.10 9.98 1.02
CA GLY A 194 0.35 11.28 0.36
C GLY A 194 1.38 12.15 1.08
N GLY A 195 1.47 12.05 2.41
CA GLY A 195 2.51 12.69 3.21
C GLY A 195 3.89 12.08 2.95
N LEU A 196 3.97 10.76 2.82
CA LEU A 196 5.23 10.09 2.44
C LEU A 196 5.57 10.24 0.94
N LEU A 197 4.58 10.43 0.06
CA LEU A 197 4.75 10.67 -1.39
C LEU A 197 5.20 12.10 -1.72
N SER A 198 4.90 13.03 -0.79
CA SER A 198 5.71 14.24 -0.60
C SER A 198 7.15 13.83 -0.25
N TYR A 199 8.12 14.74 -0.13
CA TYR A 199 9.57 14.41 -0.17
C TYR A 199 10.10 13.85 -1.50
N PHE A 200 9.42 12.90 -2.15
CA PHE A 200 9.87 12.35 -3.44
C PHE A 200 9.44 13.19 -4.65
N MET A 201 8.50 14.10 -4.46
CA MET A 201 8.16 15.18 -5.40
C MET A 201 7.78 16.46 -4.65
N SER A 202 7.68 17.58 -5.38
CA SER A 202 7.20 18.88 -4.88
C SER A 202 5.85 19.28 -5.47
N GLY A 203 5.15 20.17 -4.77
CA GLY A 203 3.89 20.78 -5.19
C GLY A 203 2.67 19.92 -4.87
N ARG A 204 1.52 20.58 -4.67
CA ARG A 204 0.21 19.97 -4.45
C ARG A 204 -0.32 19.37 -5.75
N LYS A 205 -0.37 18.03 -5.82
CA LYS A 205 -0.84 17.27 -6.99
C LYS A 205 -1.92 16.27 -6.57
N HIS A 206 -3.07 16.32 -7.24
CA HIS A 206 -4.07 15.26 -7.14
C HIS A 206 -3.45 13.97 -7.68
N TYR A 207 -3.18 13.02 -6.80
CA TYR A 207 -2.45 11.79 -7.13
C TYR A 207 -3.34 10.54 -7.00
N LYS A 208 -4.35 10.58 -6.12
CA LYS A 208 -5.22 9.45 -5.78
C LYS A 208 -6.66 9.93 -5.71
N SER A 209 -7.59 9.16 -6.28
CA SER A 209 -9.03 9.33 -6.07
C SER A 209 -9.59 8.15 -5.29
N MET A 210 -10.62 8.40 -4.49
CA MET A 210 -11.33 7.36 -3.73
C MET A 210 -12.83 7.53 -3.92
N PHE A 211 -13.50 6.51 -4.48
CA PHE A 211 -14.96 6.48 -4.54
C PHE A 211 -15.49 5.84 -3.26
N TRP A 212 -16.46 6.48 -2.60
CA TRP A 212 -17.08 6.03 -1.36
C TRP A 212 -18.54 5.64 -1.60
N VAL A 213 -18.94 4.46 -1.12
CA VAL A 213 -20.29 3.93 -1.34
C VAL A 213 -21.37 4.59 -0.47
N PRO A 214 -21.17 4.81 0.85
CA PRO A 214 -22.23 5.39 1.69
C PRO A 214 -22.66 6.81 1.25
N GLU A 215 -21.70 7.62 0.79
CA GLU A 215 -21.91 9.00 0.35
C GLU A 215 -22.10 9.12 -1.18
N ASN A 216 -21.83 8.06 -1.94
CA ASN A 216 -21.83 8.02 -3.41
C ASN A 216 -21.01 9.16 -4.06
N VAL A 217 -19.82 9.42 -3.53
CA VAL A 217 -18.95 10.53 -3.92
C VAL A 217 -17.53 10.06 -4.24
N THR A 218 -16.80 10.80 -5.09
CA THR A 218 -15.37 10.57 -5.32
C THR A 218 -14.56 11.67 -4.66
N SER A 219 -13.81 11.34 -3.61
CA SER A 219 -12.88 12.27 -2.98
C SER A 219 -11.52 12.31 -3.70
N LYS A 220 -10.82 13.44 -3.53
CA LYS A 220 -9.50 13.70 -4.13
C LYS A 220 -8.42 13.85 -3.06
N ASP A 221 -7.36 13.05 -3.18
CA ASP A 221 -6.18 13.13 -2.31
C ASP A 221 -5.01 13.80 -3.02
N TYR A 222 -4.33 14.70 -2.31
CA TYR A 222 -3.24 15.51 -2.84
C TYR A 222 -1.92 15.24 -2.13
N THR A 223 -0.80 15.46 -2.81
CA THR A 223 0.50 15.64 -2.15
C THR A 223 0.54 16.98 -1.41
N LEU A 224 1.38 17.11 -0.39
CA LEU A 224 1.52 18.32 0.40
C LEU A 224 2.41 19.34 -0.33
N GLU A 225 1.99 20.61 -0.34
CA GLU A 225 2.76 21.73 -0.91
C GLU A 225 4.10 21.91 -0.17
N THR A 226 4.07 21.87 1.16
CA THR A 226 5.22 21.90 2.06
C THR A 226 5.34 20.59 2.85
N VAL A 227 6.55 20.32 3.36
CA VAL A 227 6.85 19.27 4.34
C VAL A 227 7.90 19.81 5.30
N SER A 228 7.96 19.28 6.52
CA SER A 228 9.06 19.49 7.46
C SER A 228 10.32 18.83 6.92
N GLY A 229 11.45 19.54 6.98
CA GLY A 229 12.73 19.03 6.51
C GLY A 229 12.86 18.96 4.97
N PRO A 230 13.94 18.35 4.47
CA PRO A 230 14.29 18.40 3.05
C PRO A 230 13.57 17.34 2.24
N ARG A 231 13.17 17.68 1.01
CA ARG A 231 12.69 16.72 0.01
C ARG A 231 13.86 15.94 -0.59
N TYR A 232 13.67 14.65 -0.90
CA TYR A 232 14.67 13.83 -1.61
C TYR A 232 14.82 14.26 -3.07
N ASN A 233 13.72 14.60 -3.74
CA ASN A 233 13.70 15.14 -5.09
C ASN A 233 12.70 16.32 -5.10
N ASP A 234 13.21 17.54 -5.26
CA ASP A 234 12.41 18.78 -5.26
C ASP A 234 11.86 19.14 -6.65
N SER A 235 11.21 20.30 -6.79
CA SER A 235 10.65 20.81 -8.04
C SER A 235 11.68 21.43 -8.99
N ASN A 236 12.95 21.55 -8.59
CA ASN A 236 13.94 22.24 -9.42
C ASN A 236 14.21 21.43 -10.70
N PRO A 237 13.86 21.93 -11.89
CA PRO A 237 14.05 21.20 -13.14
C PRO A 237 15.53 21.03 -13.51
N ASP A 238 16.41 21.89 -12.98
CA ASP A 238 17.85 21.86 -13.21
C ASP A 238 18.56 20.83 -12.31
N THR A 239 17.88 20.28 -11.29
CA THR A 239 18.39 19.21 -10.42
C THR A 239 18.03 17.84 -11.03
N PRO A 240 19.01 17.03 -11.49
CA PRO A 240 18.73 15.69 -11.98
C PRO A 240 18.09 14.83 -10.90
N LYS A 241 16.88 14.31 -11.18
CA LYS A 241 16.15 13.40 -10.28
C LYS A 241 17.02 12.19 -9.93
N ARG A 242 17.10 11.89 -8.64
CA ARG A 242 17.83 10.73 -8.14
C ARG A 242 16.94 9.49 -8.12
N PRO A 243 17.48 8.30 -8.43
CA PRO A 243 16.69 7.06 -8.43
C PRO A 243 16.10 6.76 -7.06
N VAL A 244 14.85 6.30 -7.07
CA VAL A 244 14.15 5.76 -5.90
C VAL A 244 13.78 4.33 -6.22
N TYR A 245 14.19 3.40 -5.36
CA TYR A 245 13.80 1.99 -5.42
C TYR A 245 12.95 1.62 -4.21
N ILE A 246 11.90 0.83 -4.41
CA ILE A 246 10.96 0.44 -3.36
C ILE A 246 10.98 -1.08 -3.26
N LEU A 247 11.32 -1.62 -2.09
CA LEU A 247 11.35 -3.07 -1.88
C LEU A 247 9.98 -3.57 -1.45
N THR A 248 9.43 -4.52 -2.21
CA THR A 248 8.10 -5.08 -1.98
C THR A 248 8.16 -6.57 -1.66
N SER A 249 7.22 -7.04 -0.85
CA SER A 249 6.95 -8.46 -0.67
C SER A 249 5.46 -8.73 -0.72
N SER A 250 5.10 -10.01 -0.77
CA SER A 250 3.74 -10.52 -0.50
C SER A 250 3.11 -10.07 0.83
N LYS A 251 3.87 -9.44 1.74
CA LYS A 251 3.38 -8.82 3.00
C LYS A 251 3.18 -7.30 2.93
N THR A 252 3.66 -6.63 1.88
CA THR A 252 3.43 -5.20 1.67
C THR A 252 1.93 -4.98 1.44
N PHE A 253 1.28 -4.14 2.25
CA PHE A 253 -0.20 -4.05 2.28
C PHE A 253 -0.73 -2.61 2.45
N SER A 254 -1.95 -2.34 1.98
CA SER A 254 -2.74 -1.13 2.28
C SER A 254 -1.99 0.17 1.91
N SER A 255 -1.86 1.16 2.81
CA SER A 255 -1.15 2.44 2.49
C SER A 255 0.28 2.26 1.97
N ALA A 256 0.97 1.15 2.29
CA ALA A 256 2.29 0.87 1.71
C ALA A 256 2.18 0.53 0.21
N GLU A 257 1.13 -0.20 -0.18
CA GLU A 257 0.80 -0.44 -1.58
C GLU A 257 0.35 0.84 -2.28
N ALA A 258 -0.41 1.71 -1.60
CA ALA A 258 -0.80 3.01 -2.15
C ALA A 258 0.43 3.86 -2.49
N PHE A 259 1.35 4.04 -1.54
CA PHE A 259 2.62 4.73 -1.79
C PHE A 259 3.40 4.07 -2.95
N THR A 260 3.51 2.75 -2.95
CA THR A 260 4.22 1.98 -3.99
C THR A 260 3.59 2.20 -5.38
N PHE A 261 2.27 2.09 -5.49
CA PHE A 261 1.50 2.26 -6.72
C PHE A 261 1.64 3.67 -7.28
N PHE A 262 1.51 4.70 -6.44
CA PHE A 262 1.59 6.08 -6.89
C PHE A 262 3.02 6.57 -7.18
N MET A 263 4.05 5.98 -6.55
CA MET A 263 5.43 6.16 -6.98
C MET A 263 5.69 5.62 -8.40
N LEU A 264 4.96 4.58 -8.84
CA LEU A 264 5.02 4.08 -10.22
C LEU A 264 4.15 4.92 -11.18
N ASP A 265 2.89 5.21 -10.83
CA ASP A 265 1.94 5.96 -11.68
C ASP A 265 2.41 7.40 -11.98
N LEU A 266 3.17 7.99 -11.06
CA LEU A 266 3.81 9.29 -11.18
C LEU A 266 5.26 9.23 -11.72
N GLU A 267 5.77 8.05 -12.05
CA GLU A 267 7.11 7.84 -12.64
C GLU A 267 8.26 8.34 -11.72
N LEU A 268 8.08 8.23 -10.40
CA LEU A 268 9.01 8.71 -9.36
C LEU A 268 10.01 7.65 -8.88
N GLY A 269 9.79 6.36 -9.18
CA GLY A 269 10.66 5.28 -8.74
C GLY A 269 10.40 3.94 -9.42
N GLN A 270 11.09 2.90 -8.95
CA GLN A 270 10.97 1.51 -9.41
C GLN A 270 10.74 0.57 -8.23
N THR A 271 9.99 -0.52 -8.44
CA THR A 271 9.73 -1.57 -7.44
C THR A 271 10.60 -2.79 -7.68
N VAL A 272 11.16 -3.36 -6.60
CA VAL A 272 12.07 -4.50 -6.60
C VAL A 272 11.62 -5.53 -5.58
N GLY A 273 11.39 -6.78 -5.99
CA GLY A 273 10.92 -7.84 -5.10
C GLY A 273 9.70 -8.59 -5.65
N GLU A 274 8.71 -8.84 -4.80
CA GLU A 274 7.50 -9.60 -5.13
C GLU A 274 6.29 -8.68 -5.34
N THR A 275 5.22 -9.21 -5.94
CA THR A 275 3.90 -8.56 -5.98
C THR A 275 3.38 -8.37 -4.56
N THR A 276 2.80 -7.21 -4.30
CA THR A 276 2.22 -6.88 -2.98
C THR A 276 0.91 -7.62 -2.69
N SER A 277 0.37 -7.48 -1.49
CA SER A 277 -0.72 -8.34 -1.00
C SER A 277 -2.09 -8.06 -1.64
N GLY A 278 -2.36 -6.86 -2.16
CA GLY A 278 -3.59 -6.52 -2.88
C GLY A 278 -4.73 -6.04 -1.99
N GLY A 279 -4.47 -5.15 -1.03
CA GLY A 279 -5.51 -4.39 -0.32
C GLY A 279 -5.55 -2.95 -0.81
N GLY A 280 -6.47 -2.65 -1.73
CA GLY A 280 -6.64 -1.32 -2.35
C GLY A 280 -7.94 -0.62 -1.99
N HIS A 281 -8.88 -1.29 -1.33
CA HIS A 281 -10.09 -0.66 -0.80
C HIS A 281 -9.83 0.01 0.56
N PRO A 282 -10.17 1.32 0.73
CA PRO A 282 -10.25 1.92 2.06
C PRO A 282 -11.35 1.23 2.89
N CYS A 283 -11.09 1.08 4.19
CA CYS A 283 -11.97 0.41 5.13
C CYS A 283 -12.36 1.32 6.30
N ALA A 284 -13.63 1.31 6.67
CA ALA A 284 -14.12 1.86 7.93
C ALA A 284 -14.14 0.78 9.00
N PHE A 285 -13.98 1.17 10.26
CA PHE A 285 -14.01 0.29 11.43
C PHE A 285 -15.29 0.55 12.23
N VAL A 286 -16.17 -0.44 12.40
CA VAL A 286 -17.49 -0.25 13.04
C VAL A 286 -17.77 -1.31 14.10
N ARG A 287 -18.26 -0.91 15.28
CA ARG A 287 -18.69 -1.86 16.34
C ARG A 287 -19.71 -2.87 15.78
N ALA A 288 -19.46 -4.15 16.04
CA ALA A 288 -20.23 -5.28 15.53
C ALA A 288 -21.15 -5.88 16.61
N GLY A 289 -22.10 -5.08 17.11
CA GLY A 289 -23.15 -5.54 18.04
C GLY A 289 -22.70 -5.90 19.46
N HIS A 290 -21.41 -5.75 19.79
CA HIS A 290 -20.84 -6.16 21.08
C HIS A 290 -19.61 -5.31 21.43
N ASP A 291 -19.41 -5.03 22.72
CA ASP A 291 -18.36 -4.14 23.24
C ASP A 291 -16.93 -4.68 23.09
N HIS A 292 -16.73 -5.85 22.49
CA HIS A 292 -15.41 -6.43 22.25
C HIS A 292 -15.15 -6.73 20.77
N PHE A 293 -16.07 -6.36 19.88
CA PHE A 293 -15.99 -6.69 18.46
C PHE A 293 -16.19 -5.49 17.56
N GLU A 294 -15.27 -5.37 16.61
CA GLU A 294 -15.27 -4.33 15.59
C GLU A 294 -15.08 -4.98 14.23
N ALA A 295 -15.79 -4.49 13.22
CA ALA A 295 -15.67 -4.96 11.85
C ALA A 295 -14.91 -3.92 11.03
N SER A 296 -13.83 -4.35 10.37
CA SER A 296 -13.22 -3.58 9.30
C SER A 296 -13.98 -3.92 8.02
N ILE A 297 -14.66 -2.94 7.43
CA ILE A 297 -15.49 -3.10 6.22
C ILE A 297 -14.91 -2.21 5.13
N SER A 298 -14.62 -2.78 3.97
CA SER A 298 -14.21 -2.03 2.78
C SER A 298 -15.38 -1.20 2.25
N VAL A 299 -15.29 0.13 2.36
CA VAL A 299 -16.42 1.06 2.07
C VAL A 299 -16.19 1.95 0.84
N GLY A 300 -15.01 1.87 0.25
CA GLY A 300 -14.69 2.60 -0.96
C GLY A 300 -13.66 1.89 -1.84
N ARG A 301 -13.34 2.51 -2.98
CA ARG A 301 -12.36 2.03 -3.95
C ARG A 301 -11.34 3.11 -4.25
N THR A 302 -10.06 2.80 -4.04
CA THR A 302 -8.95 3.64 -4.48
C THR A 302 -8.64 3.42 -5.96
N PHE A 303 -8.33 4.50 -6.70
CA PHE A 303 -7.82 4.42 -8.06
C PHE A 303 -6.96 5.63 -8.43
N SER A 304 -6.16 5.48 -9.50
CA SER A 304 -5.43 6.58 -10.12
C SER A 304 -6.37 7.49 -10.93
N PRO A 305 -6.30 8.83 -10.76
CA PRO A 305 -7.03 9.76 -11.63
C PRO A 305 -6.47 9.81 -13.06
N LYS A 306 -5.24 9.32 -13.29
CA LYS A 306 -4.59 9.25 -14.62
C LYS A 306 -5.06 8.03 -15.42
N THR A 307 -5.29 6.89 -14.77
CA THR A 307 -5.53 5.60 -15.46
C THR A 307 -6.85 4.91 -15.09
N GLY A 308 -7.52 5.30 -14.01
CA GLY A 308 -8.71 4.61 -13.48
C GLY A 308 -8.40 3.26 -12.79
N LEU A 309 -7.13 2.84 -12.75
CA LEU A 309 -6.69 1.57 -12.20
C LEU A 309 -6.45 1.66 -10.68
N GLY A 310 -6.60 0.52 -10.01
CA GLY A 310 -6.21 0.30 -8.61
C GLY A 310 -5.60 -1.10 -8.45
N TRP A 311 -5.16 -1.45 -7.25
CA TRP A 311 -4.38 -2.68 -6.98
C TRP A 311 -5.12 -3.72 -6.11
N GLU A 312 -6.41 -3.52 -5.82
CA GLU A 312 -7.22 -4.46 -5.04
C GLU A 312 -7.15 -5.89 -5.62
N LYS A 313 -6.90 -6.87 -4.74
CA LYS A 313 -6.71 -8.32 -4.99
C LYS A 313 -5.53 -8.72 -5.88
N ILE A 314 -5.13 -7.86 -6.82
CA ILE A 314 -4.00 -8.13 -7.75
C ILE A 314 -2.64 -7.72 -7.18
N GLY A 315 -2.61 -6.78 -6.23
CA GLY A 315 -1.38 -6.16 -5.74
C GLY A 315 -0.72 -5.25 -6.78
N VAL A 316 0.35 -4.59 -6.34
CA VAL A 316 1.26 -3.81 -7.19
C VAL A 316 2.38 -4.76 -7.65
N PRO A 317 2.50 -5.04 -8.96
CA PRO A 317 3.56 -5.90 -9.46
C PRO A 317 4.94 -5.21 -9.39
N PRO A 318 6.03 -5.96 -9.18
CA PRO A 318 7.38 -5.43 -9.15
C PRO A 318 7.87 -5.11 -10.58
N THR A 319 8.46 -3.94 -10.78
CA THR A 319 9.14 -3.59 -12.04
C THR A 319 10.42 -4.42 -12.26
N VAL A 320 11.04 -4.87 -11.17
CA VAL A 320 12.18 -5.79 -11.15
C VAL A 320 11.81 -6.98 -10.26
N PRO A 321 11.25 -8.06 -10.81
CA PRO A 321 10.83 -9.23 -10.03
C PRO A 321 12.03 -10.00 -9.47
N CYS A 322 12.02 -10.26 -8.17
CA CYS A 322 12.95 -11.17 -7.48
C CYS A 322 12.34 -11.66 -6.16
N ALA A 323 12.93 -12.66 -5.51
CA ALA A 323 12.49 -13.07 -4.16
C ALA A 323 12.66 -11.89 -3.18
N ALA A 324 11.72 -11.70 -2.24
CA ALA A 324 11.79 -10.58 -1.30
C ALA A 324 13.05 -10.64 -0.41
N GLY A 325 13.62 -11.82 -0.17
CA GLY A 325 14.91 -11.99 0.53
C GLY A 325 16.09 -11.31 -0.17
N ASP A 326 16.09 -11.25 -1.50
CA ASP A 326 17.20 -10.75 -2.31
C ASP A 326 17.02 -9.30 -2.77
N ALA A 327 15.82 -8.74 -2.61
CA ALA A 327 15.46 -7.41 -3.11
C ALA A 327 16.39 -6.27 -2.62
N LYS A 328 16.95 -6.35 -1.40
CA LYS A 328 17.95 -5.36 -0.91
C LYS A 328 19.20 -5.38 -1.80
N ASP A 329 19.74 -6.56 -2.07
CA ASP A 329 20.99 -6.72 -2.84
C ASP A 329 20.76 -6.39 -4.32
N VAL A 330 19.62 -6.80 -4.88
CA VAL A 330 19.22 -6.46 -6.26
C VAL A 330 19.07 -4.94 -6.43
N ALA A 331 18.33 -4.28 -5.54
CA ALA A 331 18.18 -2.83 -5.59
C ALA A 331 19.50 -2.10 -5.36
N HIS A 332 20.35 -2.55 -4.42
CA HIS A 332 21.67 -1.97 -4.20
C HIS A 332 22.55 -2.08 -5.45
N LEU A 333 22.56 -3.22 -6.15
CA LEU A 333 23.28 -3.38 -7.41
C LEU A 333 22.76 -2.43 -8.51
N LEU A 334 21.44 -2.22 -8.60
CA LEU A 334 20.84 -1.25 -9.54
C LEU A 334 21.24 0.19 -9.22
N CYS A 335 21.23 0.58 -7.94
CA CYS A 335 21.74 1.86 -7.48
C CYS A 335 23.22 2.04 -7.86
N LEU A 336 24.07 1.07 -7.54
CA LEU A 336 25.52 1.14 -7.80
C LEU A 336 25.83 1.29 -9.30
N LYS A 337 25.15 0.55 -10.18
CA LYS A 337 25.27 0.69 -11.64
C LYS A 337 24.86 2.09 -12.13
N THR A 338 23.81 2.66 -11.54
CA THR A 338 23.35 4.02 -11.89
C THR A 338 24.36 5.08 -11.42
N VAL A 339 24.99 4.87 -10.26
CA VAL A 339 26.10 5.72 -9.79
C VAL A 339 27.30 5.59 -10.72
N GLU A 340 27.72 4.38 -11.08
CA GLU A 340 28.83 4.13 -12.00
C GLU A 340 28.64 4.85 -13.34
N ALA A 341 27.46 4.72 -13.96
CA ALA A 341 27.13 5.40 -15.21
C ALA A 341 27.17 6.93 -15.08
N ARG A 342 26.63 7.49 -13.98
CA ARG A 342 26.68 8.94 -13.71
C ARG A 342 28.11 9.43 -13.47
N LEU A 343 28.93 8.67 -12.74
CA LEU A 343 30.34 9.00 -12.49
C LEU A 343 31.15 8.97 -13.80
N ALA A 344 30.95 7.96 -14.66
CA ALA A 344 31.60 7.88 -15.96
C ALA A 344 31.27 9.09 -16.87
N ALA A 345 30.06 9.63 -16.78
CA ALA A 345 29.62 10.79 -17.57
C ALA A 345 30.23 12.13 -17.13
N LEU A 346 30.73 12.27 -15.89
CA LEU A 346 31.12 13.57 -15.32
C LEU A 346 32.52 14.07 -15.74
N GLN A 347 33.37 13.22 -16.33
CA GLN A 347 34.70 13.54 -16.88
C GLN A 347 35.64 14.48 -16.07
N PRO A 348 36.09 14.11 -14.84
CA PRO A 348 37.36 14.66 -14.35
C PRO A 348 38.27 13.64 -13.60
N PRO A 349 39.60 13.87 -13.52
CA PRO A 349 40.54 12.98 -12.83
C PRO A 349 40.23 12.73 -11.34
N ALA A 350 39.51 13.64 -10.69
CA ALA A 350 39.14 13.54 -9.28
C ALA A 350 38.18 12.36 -8.97
N LEU A 351 37.42 11.87 -9.95
CA LEU A 351 36.46 10.78 -9.76
C LEU A 351 37.10 9.39 -9.61
N THR A 352 38.37 9.23 -10.02
CA THR A 352 39.10 7.95 -9.97
C THR A 352 39.08 7.33 -8.56
N LYS A 353 39.18 8.16 -7.50
CA LYS A 353 39.16 7.71 -6.10
C LYS A 353 37.77 7.29 -5.61
N ALA A 354 36.70 7.84 -6.20
CA ALA A 354 35.32 7.43 -5.90
C ALA A 354 34.99 6.11 -6.62
N MET A 355 35.32 6.01 -7.91
CA MET A 355 35.14 4.78 -8.70
C MET A 355 35.95 3.60 -8.12
N ALA A 356 37.20 3.83 -7.70
CA ALA A 356 38.05 2.80 -7.07
C ALA A 356 37.49 2.27 -5.74
N LYS A 357 36.65 3.04 -5.03
CA LYS A 357 35.91 2.57 -3.84
C LYS A 357 34.62 1.83 -4.21
N LEU A 358 33.98 2.22 -5.32
CA LEU A 358 32.70 1.68 -5.77
C LEU A 358 32.85 0.28 -6.39
N LEU A 359 33.84 0.09 -7.26
CA LEU A 359 34.01 -1.14 -8.06
C LEU A 359 34.15 -2.42 -7.20
N PRO A 360 34.91 -2.46 -6.09
CA PRO A 360 34.95 -3.64 -5.22
C PRO A 360 33.57 -3.98 -4.62
N THR A 361 32.77 -2.97 -4.26
CA THR A 361 31.41 -3.16 -3.73
C THR A 361 30.49 -3.75 -4.81
N VAL A 362 30.54 -3.21 -6.04
CA VAL A 362 29.75 -3.73 -7.17
C VAL A 362 30.05 -5.21 -7.39
N GLU A 363 31.33 -5.58 -7.35
CA GLU A 363 31.77 -6.96 -7.53
C GLU A 363 31.36 -7.88 -6.37
N GLU A 364 31.42 -7.40 -5.13
CA GLU A 364 30.99 -8.12 -3.93
C GLU A 364 29.48 -8.40 -3.93
N VAL A 365 28.66 -7.37 -4.16
CA VAL A 365 27.18 -7.51 -4.24
C VAL A 365 26.79 -8.42 -5.41
N ARG A 366 27.47 -8.29 -6.57
CA ARG A 366 27.27 -9.20 -7.70
C ARG A 366 27.59 -10.66 -7.33
N LYS A 367 28.75 -10.92 -6.72
CA LYS A 367 29.13 -12.28 -6.29
C LYS A 367 28.18 -12.87 -5.25
N SER A 368 27.68 -12.06 -4.32
CA SER A 368 26.66 -12.47 -3.35
C SER A 368 25.38 -12.92 -4.05
N LEU A 369 24.88 -12.13 -5.00
CA LEU A 369 23.71 -12.47 -5.82
C LEU A 369 23.94 -13.72 -6.69
N ASP A 370 25.07 -13.81 -7.39
CA ASP A 370 25.41 -14.97 -8.23
C ASP A 370 25.49 -16.27 -7.41
N ALA A 371 26.04 -16.21 -6.19
CA ALA A 371 26.08 -17.36 -5.27
C ALA A 371 24.68 -17.80 -4.82
N LYS A 372 23.78 -16.85 -4.54
CA LYS A 372 22.37 -17.11 -4.18
C LYS A 372 21.60 -17.73 -5.35
N VAL A 373 21.74 -17.17 -6.56
CA VAL A 373 21.10 -17.70 -7.78
C VAL A 373 21.65 -19.08 -8.14
N GLY A 374 22.95 -19.31 -7.97
CA GLY A 374 23.60 -20.63 -8.14
C GLY A 374 23.15 -21.68 -7.12
N HIS A 375 22.64 -21.27 -5.96
CA HIS A 375 22.03 -22.17 -4.98
C HIS A 375 20.55 -22.45 -5.32
N ALA A 376 19.78 -21.41 -5.66
CA ALA A 376 18.38 -21.53 -6.06
C ALA A 376 18.18 -22.40 -7.30
N THR A 377 19.06 -22.28 -8.32
CA THR A 377 19.03 -23.11 -9.53
C THR A 377 19.40 -24.58 -9.31
N ARG A 378 20.08 -24.92 -8.19
CA ARG A 378 20.29 -26.32 -7.76
C ARG A 378 19.12 -26.87 -6.95
N ALA A 379 18.33 -26.02 -6.31
CA ALA A 379 17.15 -26.42 -5.53
C ALA A 379 15.86 -26.50 -6.38
N ALA A 380 15.72 -25.64 -7.39
CA ALA A 380 14.53 -25.55 -8.25
C ALA A 380 14.68 -26.36 -9.54
N GLY A 381 14.50 -27.68 -9.45
CA GLY A 381 14.48 -28.55 -10.63
C GLY A 381 13.17 -28.46 -11.42
N THR A 382 13.12 -27.60 -12.45
CA THR A 382 12.44 -27.75 -13.78
C THR A 382 12.26 -26.36 -14.44
N PRO A 383 12.53 -26.17 -15.75
CA PRO A 383 12.39 -24.85 -16.39
C PRO A 383 10.95 -24.55 -16.82
N VAL A 384 10.45 -23.36 -16.47
CA VAL A 384 9.19 -22.81 -17.03
C VAL A 384 9.42 -22.31 -18.46
N LYS A 385 8.53 -22.68 -19.39
CA LYS A 385 8.67 -22.38 -20.82
C LYS A 385 8.05 -21.02 -21.16
N LYS A 386 8.83 -20.13 -21.77
CA LYS A 386 8.38 -18.80 -22.22
C LYS A 386 7.74 -18.89 -23.62
N THR A 387 6.53 -18.37 -23.77
CA THR A 387 5.86 -18.20 -25.07
C THR A 387 5.50 -16.74 -25.30
N THR A 388 5.68 -16.27 -26.54
CA THR A 388 5.39 -14.89 -26.95
C THR A 388 4.40 -14.93 -28.10
N THR A 389 3.28 -14.24 -27.96
CA THR A 389 2.23 -14.18 -28.97
C THR A 389 2.08 -12.75 -29.46
N THR A 390 2.05 -12.56 -30.77
CA THR A 390 1.82 -11.24 -31.39
C THR A 390 0.39 -11.17 -31.86
N THR A 391 -0.36 -10.18 -31.37
CA THR A 391 -1.75 -9.95 -31.77
C THR A 391 -1.84 -8.66 -32.57
N THR A 392 -2.53 -8.70 -33.71
CA THR A 392 -2.72 -7.56 -34.60
C THR A 392 -4.19 -7.17 -34.62
N THR A 393 -4.49 -5.96 -34.17
CA THR A 393 -5.86 -5.42 -34.13
C THR A 393 -5.99 -4.31 -35.17
N THR A 394 -7.01 -4.42 -36.02
CA THR A 394 -7.32 -3.43 -37.06
C THR A 394 -8.62 -2.73 -36.73
N THR A 395 -8.59 -1.41 -36.55
CA THR A 395 -9.78 -0.59 -36.30
C THR A 395 -10.06 0.33 -37.49
N LYS A 396 -11.35 0.56 -37.76
CA LYS A 396 -11.83 1.53 -38.74
C LYS A 396 -12.52 2.68 -38.02
N SER A 397 -12.21 3.92 -38.43
CA SER A 397 -12.81 5.14 -37.88
C SER A 397 -13.08 6.14 -39.00
N LEU A 398 -14.22 6.82 -38.95
CA LEU A 398 -14.47 7.96 -39.84
C LEU A 398 -13.73 9.19 -39.31
N SER A 399 -13.13 9.96 -40.21
CA SER A 399 -12.61 11.28 -39.90
C SER A 399 -13.76 12.30 -39.74
N PRO A 400 -13.52 13.48 -39.14
CA PRO A 400 -14.51 14.56 -39.05
C PRO A 400 -15.05 15.07 -40.40
N GLN A 401 -14.47 14.63 -41.52
CA GLN A 401 -14.86 14.97 -42.89
C GLN A 401 -15.58 13.80 -43.60
N GLY A 402 -15.95 12.73 -42.87
CA GLY A 402 -16.77 11.62 -43.39
C GLY A 402 -16.02 10.51 -44.14
N LEU A 403 -14.68 10.56 -44.19
CA LEU A 403 -13.88 9.52 -44.86
C LEU A 403 -13.50 8.40 -43.89
N LEU A 404 -13.75 7.14 -44.28
CA LEU A 404 -13.29 5.97 -43.53
C LEU A 404 -11.77 5.83 -43.62
N THR A 405 -11.12 5.75 -42.47
CA THR A 405 -9.71 5.42 -42.32
C THR A 405 -9.57 4.08 -41.60
N THR A 406 -8.52 3.32 -41.92
CA THR A 406 -8.26 1.99 -41.35
C THR A 406 -6.87 1.98 -40.75
N THR A 407 -6.76 1.71 -39.45
CA THR A 407 -5.50 1.72 -38.70
C THR A 407 -5.24 0.34 -38.12
N THR A 408 -4.08 -0.24 -38.44
CA THR A 408 -3.66 -1.55 -37.95
C THR A 408 -2.56 -1.37 -36.91
N LYS A 409 -2.71 -1.99 -35.73
CA LYS A 409 -1.72 -1.93 -34.64
C LYS A 409 -1.40 -3.34 -34.17
N SER A 410 -0.12 -3.71 -34.19
CA SER A 410 0.37 -4.97 -33.63
C SER A 410 0.96 -4.73 -32.25
N SER A 411 0.62 -5.59 -31.29
CA SER A 411 1.20 -5.61 -29.95
C SER A 411 1.75 -6.99 -29.61
N ILE A 412 2.94 -7.01 -29.01
CA ILE A 412 3.59 -8.21 -28.52
C ILE A 412 3.15 -8.42 -27.07
N ILE A 413 2.46 -9.52 -26.80
CA ILE A 413 2.08 -9.92 -25.44
C ILE A 413 3.05 -11.02 -24.99
N THR A 414 3.67 -10.81 -23.84
CA THR A 414 4.48 -11.84 -23.16
C THR A 414 3.68 -12.37 -21.99
N ASP A 415 2.85 -13.37 -22.25
CA ASP A 415 2.09 -14.05 -21.19
C ASP A 415 3.02 -14.98 -20.39
N TYR A 416 3.04 -14.79 -19.08
CA TYR A 416 3.47 -15.83 -18.15
C TYR A 416 2.24 -16.70 -17.83
N GLN A 417 2.01 -17.74 -18.63
CA GLN A 417 0.96 -18.70 -18.32
C GLN A 417 1.37 -19.54 -17.11
N ASN A 418 0.67 -19.32 -15.98
CA ASN A 418 0.59 -20.33 -14.93
C ASN A 418 -0.21 -21.51 -15.49
N ILE A 419 0.42 -22.68 -15.57
CA ILE A 419 -0.27 -23.93 -15.86
C ILE A 419 -0.93 -24.40 -14.56
N ALA A 420 -2.28 -24.39 -14.57
CA ALA A 420 -3.23 -25.04 -13.65
C ALA A 420 -2.81 -25.20 -12.18
#